data_AF-A0A243QBI2-F1
#
_entry.id   AF-A0A243QBI2-F1
#
_cell.length_a   1.000
_cell.length_b   1.000
_cell.length_c   1.000
_cell.angle_alpha   90.00
_cell.angle_beta   90.00
_cell.angle_gamma   90.00
#
_symmetry.space_group_name_H-M   'P 1'
#
loop_
_entity.id
_entity.type
_entity.pdbx_description
1 polymer ?
#
loop_
_entity_poly.entity_id
_entity_poly.type
_entity_poly.pdbx_seq_one_letter_code
_entity_poly.pdbx_strand_id
1 'polypeptide(L)'
;MTASLVIEVDRDSVAMGDDVSSHAHSLAVEPGTALSVVLASAAPEIRARGWSWVADVDGRVAAVWSVDQGVRLLVEDSPVSAADGPRRIHFRYFLQIDPAWLYQRLAEGAVADRQALERDYRPIGDRRRDEEERRRERDSPARYLSAECTEALRGFGAEFDLHNDRMARFALLGSSMRVQRADTMTMTFDVTNRVVSSIRPVAVAECWLVAVTGRRMRQARGWAPVPDNPRIPVPELRPMGSGVAGTARWTTRGMRGDPVVQLTGDEAVLAYRLSANRSIGEIVTILSAR
;
A
#
# COMPACT_ATOMS: atom_id res chain seq x y z
N MET A 1 -34.93 1.52 38.86
CA MET A 1 -34.47 1.38 37.47
C MET A 1 -33.63 2.60 37.19
N THR A 2 -32.30 2.45 37.11
CA THR A 2 -31.42 3.52 36.61
C THR A 2 -31.72 3.71 35.13
N ALA A 3 -31.94 4.95 34.70
CA ALA A 3 -32.12 5.24 33.28
C ALA A 3 -30.78 4.98 32.56
N SER A 4 -30.81 4.25 31.46
CA SER A 4 -29.63 4.05 30.62
C SER A 4 -29.19 5.37 29.98
N LEU A 5 -27.88 5.62 29.96
CA LEU A 5 -27.26 6.71 29.24
C LEU A 5 -27.18 6.32 27.76
N VAL A 6 -27.67 7.17 26.86
CA VAL A 6 -27.55 6.96 25.41
C VAL A 6 -26.44 7.85 24.87
N ILE A 7 -25.48 7.23 24.19
CA ILE A 7 -24.29 7.88 23.64
C ILE A 7 -24.35 7.77 22.12
N GLU A 8 -24.13 8.87 21.41
CA GLU A 8 -23.96 8.87 19.97
C GLU A 8 -22.53 8.44 19.62
N VAL A 9 -22.39 7.43 18.76
CA VAL A 9 -21.10 6.88 18.36
C VAL A 9 -20.97 6.98 16.85
N ASP A 10 -19.82 7.45 16.37
CA ASP A 10 -19.50 7.51 14.96
C ASP A 10 -17.99 7.28 14.70
N ARG A 11 -17.59 7.12 13.45
CA ARG A 11 -16.18 6.95 13.06
C ARG A 11 -15.87 7.52 11.68
N ASP A 12 -14.59 7.78 11.46
CA ASP A 12 -14.09 8.08 10.11
C ASP A 12 -14.23 6.86 9.18
N SER A 13 -14.49 7.15 7.91
CA SER A 13 -14.42 6.19 6.81
C SER A 13 -12.96 5.82 6.50
N VAL A 14 -12.70 4.55 6.22
CA VAL A 14 -11.33 4.04 5.99
C VAL A 14 -10.99 3.83 4.51
N ALA A 15 -12.01 3.71 3.65
CA ALA A 15 -11.87 3.46 2.22
C ALA A 15 -13.10 3.96 1.46
N MET A 16 -12.97 4.12 0.14
CA MET A 16 -14.09 4.47 -0.73
C MET A 16 -15.18 3.41 -0.64
N GLY A 17 -16.41 3.83 -0.32
CA GLY A 17 -17.57 2.96 -0.21
C GLY A 17 -17.74 2.29 1.16
N ASP A 18 -16.84 2.55 2.12
CA ASP A 18 -17.06 2.19 3.53
C ASP A 18 -18.27 2.95 4.10
N ASP A 19 -18.50 4.17 3.62
CA ASP A 19 -19.56 5.10 4.01
C ASP A 19 -20.85 5.00 3.18
N VAL A 20 -21.05 3.92 2.42
CA VAL A 20 -22.33 3.68 1.72
C VAL A 20 -23.49 3.65 2.72
N SER A 21 -23.22 3.16 3.93
CA SER A 21 -24.10 3.29 5.08
C SER A 21 -23.42 4.14 6.15
N SER A 22 -24.20 4.95 6.85
CA SER A 22 -23.70 5.70 8.00
C SER A 22 -23.09 4.76 9.04
N HIS A 23 -21.97 5.17 9.63
CA HIS A 23 -21.37 4.48 10.78
C HIS A 23 -21.99 4.92 12.12
N ALA A 24 -22.75 6.02 12.10
CA ALA A 24 -23.36 6.58 13.28
C ALA A 24 -24.41 5.63 13.86
N HIS A 25 -24.31 5.37 15.16
CA HIS A 25 -25.28 4.59 15.92
C HIS A 25 -25.38 5.09 17.36
N SER A 26 -26.39 4.62 18.08
CA SER A 26 -26.57 4.93 19.49
C SER A 26 -26.18 3.73 20.35
N LEU A 27 -25.42 3.99 21.42
CA LEU A 27 -25.02 3.00 22.40
C LEU A 27 -25.69 3.30 23.74
N ALA A 28 -26.47 2.35 24.25
CA ALA A 28 -27.04 2.43 25.59
C ALA A 28 -26.06 1.85 26.62
N VAL A 29 -25.80 2.60 27.69
CA VAL A 29 -24.83 2.26 28.74
C VAL A 29 -25.46 2.47 30.11
N GLU A 30 -25.23 1.53 31.03
CA GLU A 30 -25.62 1.70 32.42
C GLU A 30 -24.70 2.71 33.14
N PRO A 31 -25.25 3.69 33.87
CA PRO A 31 -24.44 4.55 34.74
C PRO A 31 -23.60 3.71 35.71
N GLY A 32 -22.36 4.14 35.96
CA GLY A 32 -21.36 3.40 36.75
C GLY A 32 -20.44 2.52 35.90
N THR A 33 -20.71 2.35 34.60
CA THR A 33 -19.79 1.65 33.69
C THR A 33 -18.50 2.45 33.52
N ALA A 34 -17.33 1.80 33.61
CA ALA A 34 -16.04 2.45 33.39
C ALA A 34 -15.92 2.96 31.94
N LEU A 35 -15.30 4.13 31.75
CA LEU A 35 -15.14 4.74 30.42
C LEU A 35 -14.39 3.80 29.44
N SER A 36 -13.38 3.07 29.91
CA SER A 36 -12.67 2.07 29.10
C SER A 36 -13.61 1.02 28.50
N VAL A 37 -14.58 0.54 29.29
CA VAL A 37 -15.58 -0.45 28.88
C VAL A 37 -16.58 0.14 27.90
N VAL A 38 -16.99 1.40 28.12
CA VAL A 38 -17.83 2.15 27.17
C VAL A 38 -17.13 2.28 25.82
N LEU A 39 -15.87 2.73 25.82
CA LEU A 39 -15.09 2.90 24.59
C LEU A 39 -14.82 1.57 23.88
N ALA A 40 -14.61 0.49 24.62
CA ALA A 40 -14.44 -0.84 24.04
C ALA A 40 -15.74 -1.35 23.38
N SER A 41 -16.89 -0.98 23.94
CA SER A 41 -18.21 -1.34 23.39
C SER A 41 -18.61 -0.47 22.19
N ALA A 42 -18.15 0.79 22.18
CA ALA A 42 -18.32 1.74 21.09
C ALA A 42 -17.29 1.55 19.95
N ALA A 43 -16.37 0.59 20.09
CA ALA A 43 -15.23 0.45 19.19
C ALA A 43 -15.65 0.25 17.73
N PRO A 44 -14.88 0.78 16.75
CA PRO A 44 -15.14 0.57 15.34
C PRO A 44 -15.28 -0.92 14.99
N GLU A 45 -16.24 -1.27 14.13
CA GLU A 45 -16.43 -2.63 13.59
C GLU A 45 -15.35 -3.00 12.55
N ILE A 46 -14.09 -2.78 12.88
CA ILE A 46 -12.93 -2.99 12.00
C ILE A 46 -12.06 -4.08 12.62
N ARG A 47 -11.72 -5.09 11.81
CA ARG A 47 -10.89 -6.23 12.23
C ARG A 47 -9.44 -6.15 11.72
N ALA A 48 -9.08 -5.04 11.08
CA ALA A 48 -7.76 -4.84 10.53
C ALA A 48 -6.73 -4.58 11.64
N ARG A 49 -5.69 -5.42 11.69
CA ARG A 49 -4.52 -5.24 12.56
C ARG A 49 -3.59 -4.16 12.03
N GLY A 50 -2.84 -3.53 12.94
CA GLY A 50 -1.90 -2.45 12.67
C GLY A 50 -2.55 -1.10 12.40
N TRP A 51 -3.88 -1.01 12.50
CA TRP A 51 -4.64 0.23 12.30
C TRP A 51 -4.91 0.88 13.65
N SER A 52 -4.71 2.19 13.73
CA SER A 52 -4.93 2.95 14.95
C SER A 52 -6.06 3.95 14.79
N TRP A 53 -6.76 4.16 15.90
CA TRP A 53 -7.89 5.06 16.03
C TRP A 53 -7.70 5.92 17.27
N VAL A 54 -8.12 7.17 17.19
CA VAL A 54 -8.21 8.06 18.34
C VAL A 54 -9.69 8.25 18.67
N ALA A 55 -10.06 7.92 19.91
CA ALA A 55 -11.41 8.15 20.41
C ALA A 55 -11.49 9.57 20.98
N ASP A 56 -12.30 10.41 20.35
CA ASP A 56 -12.72 11.69 20.90
C ASP A 56 -14.05 11.54 21.61
N VAL A 57 -14.07 11.96 22.87
CA VAL A 57 -15.25 11.96 23.74
C VAL A 57 -15.63 13.43 23.97
N ASP A 58 -16.79 13.84 23.47
CA ASP A 58 -17.29 15.22 23.54
C ASP A 58 -16.26 16.28 23.11
N GLY A 59 -15.49 15.96 22.05
CA GLY A 59 -14.47 16.83 21.49
C GLY A 59 -13.11 16.78 22.19
N ARG A 60 -12.93 15.91 23.20
CA ARG A 60 -11.66 15.67 23.88
C ARG A 60 -11.09 14.30 23.53
N VAL A 61 -9.82 14.27 23.13
CA VAL A 61 -9.07 13.02 22.96
C VAL A 61 -9.03 12.24 24.27
N ALA A 62 -9.67 11.08 24.30
CA ALA A 62 -9.81 10.27 25.51
C ALA A 62 -9.02 8.96 25.45
N ALA A 63 -8.81 8.39 24.26
CA ALA A 63 -8.10 7.13 24.13
C ALA A 63 -7.48 6.92 22.74
N VAL A 64 -6.55 5.98 22.67
CA VAL A 64 -6.18 5.28 21.44
C VAL A 64 -6.83 3.90 21.45
N TRP A 65 -7.39 3.48 20.32
CA TRP A 65 -7.92 2.14 20.13
C TRP A 65 -7.28 1.45 18.92
N SER A 66 -7.03 0.16 19.05
CA SER A 66 -6.70 -0.72 17.92
C SER A 66 -7.16 -2.15 18.20
N VAL A 67 -7.28 -2.95 17.14
CA VAL A 67 -7.53 -4.40 17.27
C VAL A 67 -6.42 -5.09 18.06
N ASP A 68 -5.18 -4.63 17.94
CA ASP A 68 -4.02 -5.26 18.55
C ASP A 68 -3.89 -4.97 20.06
N GLN A 69 -4.40 -3.83 20.53
CA GLN A 69 -4.16 -3.34 21.89
C GLN A 69 -5.44 -3.04 22.68
N GLY A 70 -6.61 -3.08 22.06
CA GLY A 70 -7.86 -2.63 22.67
C GLY A 70 -7.83 -1.13 22.99
N VAL A 71 -8.55 -0.73 24.04
CA VAL A 71 -8.61 0.67 24.49
C VAL A 71 -7.41 1.01 25.38
N ARG A 72 -6.72 2.10 25.06
CA ARG A 72 -5.64 2.70 25.85
C ARG A 72 -6.03 4.13 26.21
N LEU A 73 -6.45 4.34 27.46
CA LEU A 73 -6.96 5.63 27.95
C LEU A 73 -5.85 6.66 28.14
N LEU A 74 -6.12 7.88 27.68
CA LEU A 74 -5.33 9.10 27.87
C LEU A 74 -5.90 10.01 28.96
N VAL A 75 -7.06 9.64 29.49
CA VAL A 75 -7.77 10.29 30.59
C VAL A 75 -8.01 9.29 31.71
N GLU A 76 -8.45 9.76 32.87
CA GLU A 76 -8.84 8.89 33.97
C GLU A 76 -9.99 7.93 33.57
N ASP A 77 -9.91 6.67 34.01
CA ASP A 77 -10.93 5.66 33.77
C ASP A 77 -12.10 5.77 34.76
N SER A 78 -12.75 6.93 34.76
CA SER A 78 -13.82 7.21 35.71
C SER A 78 -15.14 6.55 35.26
N PRO A 79 -15.97 6.09 36.21
CA PRO A 79 -17.32 5.61 35.90
C PRO A 79 -18.16 6.70 35.23
N VAL A 80 -18.87 6.37 34.15
CA VAL A 80 -19.78 7.31 33.49
C VAL A 80 -21.03 7.52 34.32
N SER A 81 -21.49 8.76 34.48
CA SER A 81 -22.73 9.08 35.19
C SER A 81 -23.81 9.54 34.22
N ALA A 82 -25.08 9.56 34.66
CA ALA A 82 -26.16 10.08 33.82
C ALA A 82 -26.09 11.62 33.65
N ALA A 83 -25.42 12.34 34.55
CA ALA A 83 -25.33 13.80 34.52
C ALA A 83 -24.16 14.29 33.65
N ASP A 84 -23.00 13.64 33.79
CA ASP A 84 -21.71 14.07 33.21
C ASP A 84 -21.09 12.99 32.29
N GLY A 85 -21.87 11.97 31.95
CA GLY A 85 -21.44 10.93 31.04
C GLY A 85 -21.24 11.45 29.60
N PRO A 86 -20.45 10.73 28.80
CA PRO A 86 -20.17 11.10 27.42
C PRO A 86 -21.46 11.17 26.62
N ARG A 87 -21.62 12.21 25.79
CA ARG A 87 -22.77 12.31 24.87
C ARG A 87 -22.42 11.84 23.48
N ARG A 88 -21.19 12.09 23.05
CA ARG A 88 -20.69 11.71 21.74
C ARG A 88 -19.31 11.08 21.83
N ILE A 89 -19.13 9.99 21.09
CA ILE A 89 -17.85 9.34 20.84
C ILE A 89 -17.62 9.36 19.32
N HIS A 90 -16.47 9.87 18.89
CA HIS A 90 -16.05 9.80 17.49
C HIS A 90 -14.69 9.12 17.39
N PHE A 91 -14.58 8.07 16.59
CA PHE A 91 -13.31 7.41 16.31
C PHE A 91 -12.69 7.98 15.05
N ARG A 92 -11.63 8.78 15.21
CA ARG A 92 -10.82 9.26 14.09
C ARG A 92 -9.83 8.21 13.64
N TYR A 93 -9.71 8.00 12.34
CA TYR A 93 -8.81 7.00 11.77
C TYR A 93 -7.40 7.56 11.56
N PHE A 94 -6.40 6.95 12.21
CA PHE A 94 -4.99 7.36 12.20
C PHE A 94 -4.10 6.43 11.36
N LEU A 95 -4.69 5.78 10.35
CA LEU A 95 -3.97 4.95 9.38
C LEU A 95 -3.22 3.79 10.07
N GLN A 96 -2.04 3.48 9.55
CA GLN A 96 -1.16 2.40 10.01
C GLN A 96 -0.07 2.93 10.97
N ILE A 97 -0.35 4.01 11.69
CA ILE A 97 0.52 4.45 12.77
C ILE A 97 0.47 3.40 13.88
N ASP A 98 1.63 3.00 14.38
CA ASP A 98 1.72 2.03 15.48
C ASP A 98 0.91 2.52 16.70
N PRO A 99 -0.06 1.72 17.20
CA PRO A 99 -0.94 2.18 18.27
C PRO A 99 -0.22 2.49 19.58
N ALA A 100 0.88 1.79 19.90
CA ALA A 100 1.64 2.07 21.13
C ALA A 100 2.43 3.38 21.00
N TRP A 101 3.02 3.63 19.84
CA TRP A 101 3.69 4.89 19.55
C TRP A 101 2.70 6.06 19.57
N LEU A 102 1.54 5.90 18.93
CA LEU A 102 0.50 6.93 18.93
C LEU A 102 0.01 7.24 20.35
N TYR A 103 -0.27 6.22 21.13
CA TYR A 103 -0.65 6.36 22.53
C TYR A 103 0.40 7.16 23.32
N GLN A 104 1.67 6.77 23.21
CA GLN A 104 2.75 7.44 23.93
C GLN A 104 2.85 8.92 23.53
N ARG A 105 2.80 9.25 22.24
CA ARG A 105 2.88 10.64 21.77
C ARG A 105 1.73 11.51 22.30
N LEU A 106 0.51 10.97 22.29
CA LEU A 106 -0.65 11.70 22.82
C LEU A 106 -0.61 11.81 24.35
N ALA A 107 -0.12 10.79 25.06
CA ALA A 107 0.09 10.83 26.51
C ALA A 107 1.15 11.86 26.92
N GLU A 108 2.15 12.10 26.07
CA GLU A 108 3.15 13.17 26.22
C GLU A 108 2.61 14.57 25.86
N GLY A 109 1.32 14.69 25.49
CA GLY A 109 0.66 15.96 25.20
C GLY A 109 0.74 16.42 23.75
N ALA A 110 1.13 15.55 22.80
CA ALA A 110 1.05 15.89 21.39
C ALA A 110 -0.40 16.13 20.95
N VAL A 111 -0.61 17.08 20.05
CA VAL A 111 -1.92 17.32 19.43
C VAL A 111 -2.28 16.12 18.55
N ALA A 112 -3.52 15.66 18.64
CA ALA A 112 -4.06 14.63 17.77
C ALA A 112 -4.35 15.16 16.35
N ASP A 113 -3.30 15.61 15.67
CA ASP A 113 -3.29 15.95 14.25
C ASP A 113 -2.72 14.75 13.48
N ARG A 114 -3.59 14.11 12.70
CA ARG A 114 -3.24 12.93 11.90
C ARG A 114 -2.09 13.19 10.94
N GLN A 115 -2.08 14.32 10.23
CA GLN A 115 -1.06 14.59 9.21
C GLN A 115 0.30 14.88 9.83
N ALA A 116 0.32 15.59 10.96
CA ALA A 116 1.56 15.82 11.71
C ALA A 116 2.12 14.51 12.26
N LEU A 117 1.29 13.72 12.95
CA LEU A 117 1.71 12.46 13.56
C LEU A 117 2.11 11.40 12.53
N GLU A 118 1.44 11.35 11.37
CA GLU A 118 1.85 10.47 10.28
C GLU A 118 3.23 10.85 9.75
N ARG A 119 3.51 12.15 9.56
CA ARG A 119 4.82 12.62 9.12
C ARG A 119 5.92 12.28 10.12
N ASP A 120 5.65 12.44 11.40
CA ASP A 120 6.59 12.11 12.48
C ASP A 120 6.84 10.59 12.58
N TYR A 121 5.79 9.78 12.41
CA TYR A 121 5.90 8.32 12.49
C TYR A 121 6.53 7.69 11.25
N ARG A 122 6.38 8.32 10.07
CA ARG A 122 6.77 7.74 8.78
C ARG A 122 8.20 7.17 8.74
N PRO A 123 9.26 7.87 9.22
CA PRO A 123 10.61 7.30 9.23
C PRO A 123 10.73 6.01 10.06
N ILE A 124 9.98 5.92 11.17
CA ILE A 124 9.95 4.74 12.04
C ILE A 124 9.21 3.61 11.34
N GLY A 125 8.04 3.90 10.75
CA GLY A 125 7.24 2.95 10.00
C GLY A 125 7.99 2.39 8.78
N ASP A 126 8.68 3.24 8.02
CA ASP A 126 9.47 2.85 6.86
C ASP A 126 10.64 1.94 7.25
N ARG A 127 11.36 2.27 8.33
CA ARG A 127 12.43 1.42 8.86
C ARG A 127 11.91 0.05 9.31
N ARG A 128 10.83 0.03 10.11
CA ARG A 128 10.22 -1.24 10.58
C ARG A 128 9.73 -2.11 9.41
N ARG A 129 9.21 -1.47 8.36
CA ARG A 129 8.82 -2.17 7.13
C ARG A 129 10.03 -2.79 6.44
N ASP A 130 11.11 -2.06 6.24
CA ASP A 130 12.34 -2.60 5.64
C ASP A 130 12.91 -3.75 6.49
N GLU A 131 12.94 -3.62 7.81
CA GLU A 131 13.37 -4.69 8.73
C GLU A 131 12.53 -5.98 8.57
N GLU A 132 11.21 -5.86 8.44
CA GLU A 132 10.32 -6.99 8.16
C GLU A 132 10.56 -7.59 6.77
N GLU A 133 10.78 -6.77 5.74
CA GLU A 133 11.13 -7.30 4.40
C GLU A 133 12.45 -8.08 4.42
N ARG A 134 13.44 -7.57 5.15
CA ARG A 134 14.75 -8.19 5.34
C ARG A 134 14.64 -9.48 6.14
N ARG A 135 13.78 -9.49 7.16
CA ARG A 135 13.48 -10.71 7.91
C ARG A 135 12.85 -11.76 7.00
N ARG A 136 11.87 -11.40 6.18
CA ARG A 136 11.25 -12.32 5.21
C ARG A 136 12.24 -12.90 4.20
N GLU A 137 13.15 -12.08 3.69
CA GLU A 137 14.21 -12.53 2.78
C GLU A 137 15.11 -13.60 3.41
N ARG A 138 15.45 -13.44 4.69
CA ARG A 138 16.27 -14.41 5.45
C ARG A 138 15.49 -15.66 5.84
N ASP A 139 14.27 -15.49 6.33
CA ASP A 139 13.50 -16.57 6.98
C ASP A 139 12.75 -17.45 5.96
N SER A 140 12.52 -16.97 4.73
CA SER A 140 11.79 -17.69 3.69
C SER A 140 12.64 -17.87 2.44
N PRO A 141 12.74 -19.09 1.88
CA PRO A 141 13.38 -19.31 0.58
C PRO A 141 12.51 -18.88 -0.61
N ALA A 142 11.22 -18.59 -0.40
CA ALA A 142 10.33 -18.19 -1.47
C ALA A 142 10.75 -16.84 -2.08
N ARG A 143 10.63 -16.73 -3.39
CA ARG A 143 11.06 -15.56 -4.17
C ARG A 143 9.93 -15.11 -5.07
N TYR A 144 9.69 -13.79 -5.09
CA TYR A 144 8.56 -13.21 -5.80
C TYR A 144 8.70 -13.32 -7.32
N LEU A 145 9.86 -12.91 -7.85
CA LEU A 145 10.25 -13.11 -9.24
C LEU A 145 10.87 -14.50 -9.48
N SER A 146 10.60 -15.06 -10.66
CA SER A 146 11.16 -16.32 -11.14
C SER A 146 12.68 -16.25 -11.31
N ALA A 147 13.34 -17.42 -11.24
CA ALA A 147 14.78 -17.52 -11.45
C ALA A 147 15.19 -16.97 -12.83
N GLU A 148 14.49 -17.37 -13.89
CA GLU A 148 14.70 -16.91 -15.27
C GLU A 148 14.62 -15.37 -15.37
N CYS A 149 13.63 -14.75 -14.72
CA CYS A 149 13.52 -13.29 -14.67
C CYS A 149 14.72 -12.67 -13.95
N THR A 150 15.09 -13.16 -12.76
CA THR A 150 16.22 -12.59 -12.01
C THR A 150 17.56 -12.74 -12.72
N GLU A 151 17.79 -13.86 -13.40
CA GLU A 151 19.00 -14.11 -14.20
C GLU A 151 19.06 -13.17 -15.39
N ALA A 152 17.95 -12.98 -16.12
CA ALA A 152 17.86 -12.02 -17.21
C ALA A 152 18.13 -10.58 -16.75
N LEU A 153 17.56 -10.18 -15.61
CA LEU A 153 17.79 -8.84 -15.04
C LEU A 153 19.26 -8.64 -14.66
N ARG A 154 19.88 -9.61 -13.99
CA ARG A 154 21.32 -9.59 -13.67
C ARG A 154 22.19 -9.55 -14.93
N GLY A 155 21.80 -10.28 -15.98
CA GLY A 155 22.48 -10.25 -17.28
C GLY A 155 22.47 -8.86 -17.94
N PHE A 156 21.45 -8.04 -17.64
CA PHE A 156 21.39 -6.63 -18.04
C PHE A 156 21.99 -5.66 -17.02
N GLY A 157 22.68 -6.16 -15.99
CA GLY A 157 23.37 -5.33 -14.99
C GLY A 157 22.49 -4.89 -13.82
N ALA A 158 21.37 -5.57 -13.55
CA ALA A 158 20.60 -5.34 -12.33
C ALA A 158 21.30 -5.93 -11.10
N GLU A 159 21.44 -5.12 -10.06
CA GLU A 159 21.99 -5.52 -8.76
C GLU A 159 20.88 -5.59 -7.73
N PHE A 160 20.55 -6.81 -7.30
CA PHE A 160 19.49 -7.02 -6.31
C PHE A 160 19.97 -6.64 -4.92
N ASP A 161 19.24 -5.72 -4.30
CA ASP A 161 19.43 -5.35 -2.91
C ASP A 161 18.55 -6.19 -1.99
N LEU A 162 17.30 -6.46 -2.37
CA LEU A 162 16.33 -7.21 -1.59
C LEU A 162 15.48 -8.07 -2.52
N HIS A 163 15.21 -9.33 -2.18
CA HIS A 163 14.27 -10.19 -2.89
C HIS A 163 13.65 -11.23 -1.94
N ASN A 164 12.38 -11.04 -1.60
CA ASN A 164 11.61 -11.96 -0.78
C ASN A 164 10.38 -12.49 -1.54
N ASP A 165 9.43 -13.10 -0.82
CA ASP A 165 8.24 -13.76 -1.34
C ASP A 165 7.21 -12.82 -1.98
N ARG A 166 7.28 -11.51 -1.68
CA ARG A 166 6.30 -10.51 -2.12
C ARG A 166 6.86 -9.33 -2.89
N MET A 167 8.17 -9.09 -2.80
CA MET A 167 8.83 -7.99 -3.50
C MET A 167 10.27 -8.28 -3.88
N ALA A 168 10.77 -7.48 -4.83
CA ALA A 168 12.18 -7.34 -5.14
C ALA A 168 12.54 -5.84 -5.27
N ARG A 169 13.73 -5.47 -4.80
CA ARG A 169 14.35 -4.16 -4.98
C ARG A 169 15.73 -4.38 -5.58
N PHE A 170 16.01 -3.69 -6.68
CA PHE A 170 17.29 -3.79 -7.38
C PHE A 170 17.67 -2.44 -7.97
N ALA A 171 18.97 -2.21 -8.15
CA ALA A 171 19.50 -1.06 -8.87
C ALA A 171 19.80 -1.46 -10.32
N LEU A 172 19.51 -0.55 -11.26
CA LEU A 172 19.93 -0.65 -12.65
C LEU A 172 20.56 0.69 -13.03
N LEU A 173 21.83 0.69 -13.43
CA LEU A 173 22.55 1.91 -13.81
C LEU A 173 22.47 3.01 -12.72
N GLY A 174 22.60 2.60 -11.45
CA GLY A 174 22.49 3.50 -10.29
C GLY A 174 21.07 3.95 -9.92
N SER A 175 20.05 3.58 -10.70
CA SER A 175 18.64 3.90 -10.41
C SER A 175 17.95 2.73 -9.74
N SER A 176 17.36 2.97 -8.56
CA SER A 176 16.60 1.95 -7.84
C SER A 176 15.25 1.67 -8.50
N MET A 177 14.89 0.40 -8.56
CA MET A 177 13.57 -0.09 -8.96
C MET A 177 13.03 -1.03 -7.89
N ARG A 178 11.72 -0.95 -7.66
CA ARG A 178 11.02 -1.82 -6.71
C ARG A 178 9.85 -2.48 -7.39
N VAL A 179 9.75 -3.80 -7.28
CA VAL A 179 8.67 -4.62 -7.85
C VAL A 179 7.99 -5.33 -6.69
N GLN A 180 6.68 -5.22 -6.57
CA GLN A 180 5.94 -5.88 -5.49
C GLN A 180 4.55 -6.31 -5.90
N ARG A 181 4.02 -7.30 -5.18
CA ARG A 181 2.61 -7.64 -5.25
C ARG A 181 1.77 -6.57 -4.54
N ALA A 182 0.74 -6.08 -5.23
CA ALA A 182 -0.32 -5.26 -4.64
C ALA A 182 -1.66 -5.85 -5.08
N ASP A 183 -2.38 -6.46 -4.12
CA ASP A 183 -3.54 -7.31 -4.42
C ASP A 183 -3.17 -8.41 -5.45
N THR A 184 -3.83 -8.43 -6.62
CA THR A 184 -3.62 -9.38 -7.70
C THR A 184 -2.62 -8.89 -8.75
N MET A 185 -2.09 -7.67 -8.60
CA MET A 185 -1.22 -7.02 -9.58
C MET A 185 0.25 -7.07 -9.15
N THR A 186 1.14 -7.17 -10.13
CA THR A 186 2.57 -6.92 -9.97
C THR A 186 2.84 -5.47 -10.32
N MET A 187 3.21 -4.66 -9.33
CA MET A 187 3.49 -3.24 -9.51
C MET A 187 4.99 -2.97 -9.54
N THR A 188 5.43 -2.16 -10.50
CA THR A 188 6.81 -1.67 -10.59
C THR A 188 6.85 -0.19 -10.28
N PHE A 189 7.76 0.20 -9.40
CA PHE A 189 8.00 1.56 -8.95
C PHE A 189 9.41 2.00 -9.35
N ASP A 190 9.54 3.27 -9.73
CA ASP A 190 10.84 3.90 -9.97
C ASP A 190 11.47 4.47 -8.68
N VAL A 191 12.63 5.10 -8.83
CA VAL A 191 13.39 5.74 -7.74
C VAL A 191 12.61 6.85 -7.03
N THR A 192 11.62 7.47 -7.69
CA THR A 192 10.75 8.50 -7.10
C THR A 192 9.51 7.90 -6.43
N ASN A 193 9.46 6.57 -6.31
CA ASN A 193 8.34 5.81 -5.79
C ASN A 193 7.05 5.99 -6.62
N ARG A 194 7.17 6.39 -7.89
CA ARG A 194 6.03 6.48 -8.81
C ARG A 194 5.81 5.14 -9.49
N VAL A 195 4.53 4.82 -9.73
CA VAL A 195 4.11 3.58 -10.40
C VAL A 195 4.40 3.68 -11.89
N VAL A 196 5.32 2.85 -12.38
CA VAL A 196 5.67 2.72 -13.79
C VAL A 196 4.76 1.71 -14.48
N SER A 197 4.46 0.61 -13.79
CA SER A 197 3.55 -0.41 -14.30
C SER A 197 2.75 -1.08 -13.19
N SER A 198 1.60 -1.61 -13.57
CA SER A 198 0.78 -2.54 -12.78
C SER A 198 0.27 -3.62 -13.73
N ILE A 199 0.74 -4.85 -13.60
CA ILE A 199 0.52 -5.93 -14.58
C ILE A 199 0.07 -7.22 -13.87
N ARG A 200 -0.95 -7.89 -14.43
CA ARG A 200 -1.27 -9.29 -14.13
C ARG A 200 -1.54 -10.08 -15.43
N PRO A 201 -1.16 -11.37 -15.51
CA PRO A 201 -0.50 -12.16 -14.46
C PRO A 201 1.00 -11.82 -14.31
N VAL A 202 1.63 -12.34 -13.24
CA VAL A 202 3.05 -12.09 -12.92
C VAL A 202 4.00 -12.43 -14.07
N ALA A 203 3.75 -13.52 -14.81
CA ALA A 203 4.59 -13.90 -15.96
C ALA A 203 4.66 -12.82 -17.05
N VAL A 204 3.57 -12.07 -17.27
CA VAL A 204 3.56 -10.94 -18.22
C VAL A 204 4.32 -9.74 -17.64
N ALA A 205 4.24 -9.53 -16.33
CA ALA A 205 4.99 -8.49 -15.64
C ALA A 205 6.50 -8.74 -15.71
N GLU A 206 6.94 -9.99 -15.57
CA GLU A 206 8.35 -10.38 -15.68
C GLU A 206 8.91 -10.15 -17.09
N CYS A 207 8.17 -10.54 -18.13
CA CYS A 207 8.55 -10.27 -19.51
C CYS A 207 8.70 -8.75 -19.76
N TRP A 208 7.76 -7.96 -19.27
CA TRP A 208 7.82 -6.49 -19.35
C TRP A 208 9.01 -5.91 -18.59
N LEU A 209 9.30 -6.41 -17.39
CA LEU A 209 10.40 -5.95 -16.54
C LEU A 209 11.77 -6.21 -17.19
N VAL A 210 11.95 -7.39 -17.79
CA VAL A 210 13.14 -7.72 -18.58
C VAL A 210 13.26 -6.79 -19.80
N ALA A 211 12.15 -6.51 -20.48
CA ALA A 211 12.15 -5.60 -21.63
C ALA A 211 12.54 -4.17 -21.26
N VAL A 212 12.00 -3.61 -20.16
CA VAL A 212 12.41 -2.28 -19.66
C VAL A 212 13.89 -2.26 -19.30
N THR A 213 14.34 -3.25 -18.54
CA THR A 213 15.72 -3.34 -18.05
C THR A 213 16.72 -3.43 -19.21
N GLY A 214 16.48 -4.34 -20.15
CA GLY A 214 17.36 -4.51 -21.31
C GLY A 214 17.35 -3.29 -22.23
N ARG A 215 16.20 -2.62 -22.44
CA ARG A 215 16.14 -1.37 -23.23
C ARG A 215 17.00 -0.25 -22.61
N ARG A 216 16.88 -0.06 -21.29
CA ARG A 216 17.72 0.91 -20.55
C ARG A 216 19.20 0.57 -20.67
N MET A 217 19.55 -0.71 -20.54
CA MET A 217 20.94 -1.15 -20.69
C MET A 217 21.48 -0.92 -22.11
N ARG A 218 20.69 -1.21 -23.15
CA ARG A 218 21.06 -0.91 -24.55
C ARG A 218 21.34 0.58 -24.73
N GLN A 219 20.44 1.43 -24.24
CA GLN A 219 20.58 2.87 -24.34
C GLN A 219 21.86 3.35 -23.63
N ALA A 220 22.13 2.87 -22.42
CA ALA A 220 23.34 3.21 -21.68
C ALA A 220 24.64 2.74 -22.38
N ARG A 221 24.58 1.64 -23.13
CA ARG A 221 25.69 1.17 -23.97
C ARG A 221 25.81 1.88 -25.32
N GLY A 222 24.91 2.81 -25.63
CA GLY A 222 24.86 3.49 -26.93
C GLY A 222 24.49 2.56 -28.10
N TRP A 223 23.82 1.44 -27.83
CA TRP A 223 23.38 0.51 -28.88
C TRP A 223 22.12 1.04 -29.57
N ALA A 224 21.94 0.65 -30.83
CA ALA A 224 20.77 1.03 -31.59
C ALA A 224 19.48 0.61 -30.87
N PRO A 225 18.43 1.45 -30.83
CA PRO A 225 17.14 1.06 -30.30
C PRO A 225 16.60 -0.17 -31.03
N VAL A 226 15.97 -1.08 -30.30
CA VAL A 226 15.24 -2.19 -30.93
C VAL A 226 14.08 -1.61 -31.75
N PRO A 227 13.92 -1.98 -33.03
CA PRO A 227 12.79 -1.55 -33.83
C PRO A 227 11.46 -1.86 -33.13
N ASP A 228 10.48 -0.97 -33.24
CA ASP A 228 9.12 -1.21 -32.72
C ASP A 228 8.40 -2.22 -33.64
N ASN A 229 8.76 -3.50 -33.50
CA ASN A 229 8.19 -4.61 -34.26
C ASN A 229 7.45 -5.57 -33.32
N PRO A 230 6.21 -5.24 -32.89
CA PRO A 230 5.44 -6.06 -31.97
C PRO A 230 5.13 -7.45 -32.58
N ARG A 231 5.11 -8.50 -31.74
CA ARG A 231 4.64 -9.82 -32.18
C ARG A 231 3.12 -9.79 -32.20
N ILE A 232 2.54 -9.80 -33.40
CA ILE A 232 1.08 -9.74 -33.57
C ILE A 232 0.47 -11.12 -33.25
N PRO A 233 -0.67 -11.17 -32.53
CA PRO A 233 -1.42 -10.04 -31.98
C PRO A 233 -0.77 -9.46 -30.72
N VAL A 234 -0.75 -8.14 -30.53
CA VAL A 234 -0.46 -7.51 -29.23
C VAL A 234 -1.77 -6.97 -28.67
N PRO A 235 -2.14 -7.26 -27.40
CA PRO A 235 -3.33 -6.67 -26.81
C PRO A 235 -3.29 -5.15 -26.91
N GLU A 236 -4.37 -4.56 -27.44
CA GLU A 236 -4.47 -3.13 -27.70
C GLU A 236 -4.34 -2.33 -26.40
N LEU A 237 -3.39 -1.39 -26.36
CA LEU A 237 -3.27 -0.41 -25.29
C LEU A 237 -4.12 0.82 -25.61
N ARG A 238 -4.85 1.30 -24.61
CA ARG A 238 -5.72 2.47 -24.70
C ARG A 238 -5.33 3.50 -23.66
N PRO A 239 -5.48 4.79 -23.95
CA PRO A 239 -5.31 5.81 -22.94
C PRO A 239 -6.25 5.53 -21.76
N MET A 240 -5.71 5.54 -20.54
CA MET A 240 -6.50 5.84 -19.35
C MET A 240 -6.78 7.34 -19.35
N GLY A 241 -7.74 7.83 -18.55
CA GLY A 241 -8.05 9.28 -18.44
C GLY A 241 -6.85 10.14 -18.00
N SER A 242 -7.10 11.36 -17.52
CA SER A 242 -6.03 12.31 -17.14
C SER A 242 -4.91 11.61 -16.36
N GLY A 243 -3.70 11.69 -16.91
CA GLY A 243 -2.53 10.99 -16.41
C GLY A 243 -2.18 11.34 -14.96
N VAL A 244 -1.29 10.57 -14.33
CA VAL A 244 -0.77 10.94 -13.00
C VAL A 244 0.33 11.97 -13.20
N ALA A 245 0.20 13.14 -12.56
CA ALA A 245 1.17 14.22 -12.64
C ALA A 245 1.53 14.63 -14.09
N GLY A 246 0.56 14.58 -15.01
CA GLY A 246 0.73 14.96 -16.42
C GLY A 246 1.34 13.90 -17.34
N THR A 247 1.72 12.73 -16.83
CA THR A 247 2.25 11.63 -17.66
C THR A 247 1.14 10.72 -18.16
N ALA A 248 1.07 10.49 -19.48
CA ALA A 248 0.08 9.63 -20.11
C ALA A 248 0.08 8.22 -19.50
N ARG A 249 -1.12 7.67 -19.29
CA ARG A 249 -1.33 6.31 -18.79
C ARG A 249 -2.06 5.47 -19.82
N TRP A 250 -1.74 4.19 -19.85
CA TRP A 250 -2.26 3.24 -20.83
C TRP A 250 -2.77 1.98 -20.14
N THR A 251 -3.83 1.37 -20.66
CA THR A 251 -4.38 0.11 -20.16
C THR A 251 -4.79 -0.83 -21.30
N THR A 252 -4.75 -2.15 -21.07
CA THR A 252 -5.43 -3.11 -21.95
C THR A 252 -6.95 -3.07 -21.74
N ARG A 253 -7.73 -3.51 -22.76
CA ARG A 253 -9.21 -3.56 -22.73
C ARG A 253 -9.79 -4.51 -21.68
N GLY A 254 -9.00 -5.42 -21.11
CA GLY A 254 -9.43 -6.36 -20.08
C GLY A 254 -10.57 -7.27 -20.53
N MET A 255 -10.48 -7.88 -21.72
CA MET A 255 -11.41 -8.96 -22.04
C MET A 255 -11.13 -10.17 -21.14
N ARG A 256 -12.15 -11.00 -20.90
CA ARG A 256 -12.05 -12.12 -19.97
C ARG A 256 -10.95 -13.09 -20.42
N GLY A 257 -9.89 -13.20 -19.61
CA GLY A 257 -8.72 -14.06 -19.90
C GLY A 257 -7.49 -13.30 -20.39
N ASP A 258 -7.62 -12.04 -20.81
CA ASP A 258 -6.48 -11.23 -21.22
C ASP A 258 -5.68 -10.70 -20.03
N PRO A 259 -4.35 -10.52 -20.19
CA PRO A 259 -3.55 -9.78 -19.23
C PRO A 259 -4.11 -8.37 -18.98
N VAL A 260 -4.21 -7.98 -17.71
CA VAL A 260 -4.50 -6.60 -17.33
C VAL A 260 -3.18 -5.89 -17.14
N VAL A 261 -2.94 -4.89 -17.97
CA VAL A 261 -1.68 -4.16 -18.05
C VAL A 261 -2.01 -2.69 -17.92
N GLN A 262 -1.41 -2.00 -16.95
CA GLN A 262 -1.48 -0.56 -16.81
C GLN A 262 -0.05 0.01 -16.81
N LEU A 263 0.20 1.00 -17.65
CA LEU A 263 1.54 1.53 -17.92
C LEU A 263 1.52 3.06 -17.81
N THR A 264 2.62 3.62 -17.32
CA THR A 264 2.81 5.07 -17.22
C THR A 264 3.97 5.49 -18.12
N GLY A 265 3.71 6.36 -19.10
CA GLY A 265 4.69 6.91 -20.03
C GLY A 265 5.04 6.00 -21.22
N ASP A 266 5.68 6.60 -22.23
CA ASP A 266 5.92 5.97 -23.52
C ASP A 266 6.99 4.87 -23.45
N GLU A 267 7.98 5.00 -22.57
CA GLU A 267 9.01 3.98 -22.35
C GLU A 267 8.36 2.64 -21.92
N ALA A 268 7.41 2.72 -20.99
CA ALA A 268 6.68 1.56 -20.49
C ALA A 268 5.84 0.90 -21.59
N VAL A 269 5.22 1.69 -22.47
CA VAL A 269 4.45 1.21 -23.63
C VAL A 269 5.34 0.50 -24.65
N LEU A 270 6.49 1.10 -24.98
CA LEU A 270 7.45 0.52 -25.92
C LEU A 270 8.05 -0.79 -25.40
N ALA A 271 8.31 -0.87 -24.09
CA ALA A 271 8.72 -2.12 -23.46
C ALA A 271 7.62 -3.19 -23.54
N TYR A 272 6.36 -2.80 -23.35
CA TYR A 272 5.24 -3.73 -23.48
C TYR A 272 5.06 -4.27 -24.90
N ARG A 273 5.15 -3.41 -25.93
CA ARG A 273 5.09 -3.85 -27.34
C ARG A 273 6.20 -4.85 -27.68
N LEU A 274 7.38 -4.66 -27.09
CA LEU A 274 8.50 -5.59 -27.21
C LEU A 274 8.24 -6.89 -26.44
N SER A 275 7.70 -6.85 -25.22
CA SER A 275 7.56 -8.04 -24.39
C SER A 275 6.30 -8.87 -24.68
N ALA A 276 5.26 -8.26 -25.25
CA ALA A 276 3.98 -8.90 -25.45
C ALA A 276 4.12 -10.18 -26.30
N ASN A 277 3.55 -11.28 -25.78
CA ASN A 277 3.58 -12.60 -26.41
C ASN A 277 4.97 -13.13 -26.76
N ARG A 278 5.97 -12.75 -25.96
CA ARG A 278 7.33 -13.28 -26.02
C ARG A 278 7.73 -13.91 -24.69
N SER A 279 8.61 -14.90 -24.73
CA SER A 279 9.29 -15.42 -23.54
C SER A 279 10.41 -14.49 -23.08
N ILE A 280 10.87 -14.65 -21.85
CA ILE A 280 12.04 -13.92 -21.32
C ILE A 280 13.27 -14.19 -22.21
N GLY A 281 13.54 -15.45 -22.57
CA GLY A 281 14.64 -15.80 -23.47
C GLY A 281 14.59 -15.12 -24.85
N GLU A 282 13.40 -15.03 -25.48
CA GLU A 282 13.23 -14.30 -26.74
C GLU A 282 13.55 -12.81 -26.57
N ILE A 283 13.07 -12.19 -25.49
CA ILE A 283 13.31 -10.78 -25.16
C ILE A 283 14.81 -10.53 -24.93
N VAL A 284 15.48 -11.40 -24.17
CA VAL A 284 16.93 -11.32 -23.91
C VAL A 284 17.71 -11.39 -25.22
N THR A 285 17.35 -12.30 -26.11
CA THR A 285 17.98 -12.46 -27.43
C THR A 285 17.88 -11.18 -28.25
N ILE A 286 16.67 -10.60 -28.36
CA ILE A 286 16.43 -9.36 -29.10
C ILE A 286 17.22 -8.19 -28.49
N LEU A 287 17.23 -8.06 -27.16
CA LEU A 287 17.86 -6.94 -26.47
C LEU A 287 19.39 -7.05 -26.40
N SER A 288 19.94 -8.25 -26.63
CA SER A 288 21.39 -8.49 -26.64
C SER A 288 22.01 -8.42 -28.04
N ALA A 289 21.20 -8.48 -29.11
CA ALA A 289 21.66 -8.34 -30.49
C ALA A 289 22.19 -6.92 -30.76
N ARG A 290 23.43 -6.78 -31.23
CA ARG A 290 24.05 -5.47 -31.45
C ARG A 290 23.39 -4.69 -32.57
#